data_AF-A0AAJ3KH12-F1
#
_entry.id   AF-A0AAJ3KH12-F1
#
_cell.length_a   1.000
_cell.length_b   1.000
_cell.length_c   1.000
_cell.angle_alpha   90.00
_cell.angle_beta   90.00
_cell.angle_gamma   90.00
#
_symmetry.space_group_name_H-M   'P 1'
#
loop_
_entity.id
_entity.type
_entity.pdbx_description
1 polymer ?
#
loop_
_entity_poly.entity_id
_entity_poly.type
_entity_poly.pdbx_seq_one_letter_code
_entity_poly.pdbx_strand_id
1 'polypeptide(L)' 'GKNVGTAARVKPGQTLVSIQTSPEHYLVARDALRKASCKFPTPCTAKIVKGAEHLKGLV' A
#
# COMPACT_ATOMS: atom_id res chain seq x y z
N GLY A 1 3.51 9.84 33.73
CA GLY A 1 3.59 10.72 32.55
C GLY A 1 2.22 10.82 31.91
N LYS A 2 1.88 11.96 31.27
CA LYS A 2 0.61 12.13 30.54
C LYS A 2 0.64 11.36 29.22
N ASN A 3 -0.51 10.86 28.80
CA ASN A 3 -0.69 10.22 27.51
C ASN A 3 -0.54 11.27 26.38
N VAL A 4 0.44 11.07 25.50
CA VAL A 4 0.71 11.97 24.36
C VAL A 4 0.03 11.54 23.08
N GLY A 5 -0.34 10.25 22.96
CA GLY A 5 -1.00 9.71 21.77
C GLY A 5 -0.94 8.19 21.71
N THR A 6 -1.39 7.65 20.57
CA THR A 6 -1.42 6.22 20.27
C THR A 6 -0.73 5.94 18.94
N ALA A 7 -0.07 4.78 18.82
CA ALA A 7 0.56 4.33 17.59
C ALA A 7 0.20 2.87 17.30
N ALA A 8 0.16 2.50 16.01
CA ALA A 8 -0.07 1.13 15.59
C ALA A 8 1.22 0.29 15.70
N ARG A 9 1.13 -0.93 16.23
CA ARG A 9 2.23 -1.89 16.15
C ARG A 9 2.10 -2.71 14.87
N VAL A 10 3.16 -2.70 14.07
CA VAL A 10 3.19 -3.35 12.76
C VAL A 10 4.39 -4.30 12.70
N LYS A 11 4.19 -5.49 12.14
CA LYS A 11 5.24 -6.51 11.96
C LYS A 11 5.82 -6.48 10.54
N PRO A 12 7.07 -6.94 10.34
CA PRO A 12 7.62 -7.10 8.99
C PRO A 12 6.72 -7.98 8.12
N GLY A 13 6.45 -7.53 6.89
CA GLY A 13 5.60 -8.25 5.93
C GLY A 13 4.09 -8.12 6.18
N GLN A 14 3.65 -7.40 7.20
CA GLN A 14 2.23 -7.13 7.44
C GLN A 14 1.69 -6.12 6.42
N THR A 15 0.49 -6.37 5.91
CA THR A 15 -0.22 -5.45 5.03
C THR A 15 -0.68 -4.22 5.80
N LEU A 16 -0.17 -3.04 5.44
CA LEU A 16 -0.55 -1.75 6.03
C LEU A 16 -1.79 -1.16 5.35
N VAL A 17 -1.80 -1.17 4.02
CA VAL A 17 -2.86 -0.56 3.20
C VAL A 17 -3.18 -1.52 2.05
N SER A 18 -4.47 -1.73 1.79
CA SER A 18 -4.97 -2.49 0.65
C SER A 18 -5.92 -1.62 -0.17
N ILE A 19 -5.73 -1.58 -1.48
CA ILE A 19 -6.61 -0.87 -2.41
C ILE A 19 -7.21 -1.89 -3.38
N GLN A 20 -8.52 -1.84 -3.59
CA GLN A 20 -9.22 -2.59 -4.62
C GLN A 20 -9.77 -1.60 -5.64
N THR A 21 -9.43 -1.78 -6.92
CA THR A 21 -9.89 -0.93 -8.03
C THR A 21 -10.18 -1.77 -9.24
N SER A 22 -10.87 -1.18 -10.23
CA SER A 22 -10.91 -1.73 -11.59
C SER A 22 -9.51 -1.69 -12.25
N PRO A 23 -9.24 -2.53 -13.26
CA PRO A 23 -7.95 -2.58 -13.95
C PRO A 23 -7.52 -1.25 -14.58
N GLU A 24 -8.49 -0.46 -15.06
CA GLU A 24 -8.28 0.85 -15.68
C GLU A 24 -7.58 1.86 -14.76
N HIS A 25 -7.77 1.73 -13.43
CA HIS A 25 -7.23 2.65 -12.44
C HIS A 25 -5.93 2.16 -11.78
N TYR A 26 -5.35 1.07 -12.28
CA TYR A 26 -4.16 0.46 -11.68
C TYR A 26 -2.98 1.43 -11.55
N LEU A 27 -2.69 2.22 -12.58
CA LEU A 27 -1.57 3.18 -12.56
C LEU A 27 -1.76 4.24 -11.47
N VAL A 28 -2.99 4.73 -11.31
CA VAL A 28 -3.33 5.72 -10.28
C VAL A 28 -3.22 5.10 -8.89
N ALA A 29 -3.72 3.87 -8.71
CA ALA A 29 -3.61 3.14 -7.45
C ALA A 29 -2.15 2.87 -7.07
N ARG A 30 -1.31 2.50 -8.05
CA ARG A 30 0.12 2.26 -7.84
C ARG A 30 0.85 3.54 -7.44
N ASP A 31 0.57 4.67 -8.08
CA ASP A 31 1.16 5.96 -7.70
C ASP A 31 0.66 6.44 -6.31
N ALA A 32 -0.60 6.19 -5.97
CA ALA A 32 -1.15 6.48 -4.64
C ALA A 32 -0.42 5.69 -3.54
N LEU A 33 -0.15 4.39 -3.76
CA LEU A 33 0.63 3.57 -2.83
C LEU A 33 2.07 4.05 -2.70
N ARG A 34 2.69 4.47 -3.81
CA ARG A 34 4.03 5.09 -3.79
C ARG A 34 4.03 6.36 -2.92
N LYS A 35 3.07 7.26 -3.11
CA LYS A 35 2.92 8.48 -2.30
C LYS A 35 2.67 8.17 -0.82
N ALA A 36 1.86 7.16 -0.52
CA ALA A 36 1.62 6.70 0.85
C ALA A 36 2.90 6.16 1.51
N SER A 37 3.74 5.44 0.75
CA SER A 37 5.03 4.93 1.26
C SER A 37 5.95 6.04 1.80
N CYS A 38 5.91 7.24 1.22
CA CYS A 38 6.67 8.39 1.69
C CYS A 38 6.20 8.96 3.04
N LYS A 39 5.03 8.52 3.56
CA LYS A 39 4.46 8.97 4.84
C LYS A 39 4.62 7.94 5.95
N PHE A 40 5.04 6.73 5.62
CA PHE A 40 5.35 5.72 6.62
C PHE A 40 6.82 5.86 7.05
N PRO A 41 7.10 5.68 8.35
CA PRO A 41 8.48 5.74 8.86
C PRO A 41 9.30 4.50 8.47
N THR A 42 8.65 3.43 8.01
CA THR A 42 9.28 2.16 7.62
C THR A 42 9.31 2.01 6.10
N PRO A 43 10.30 1.32 5.51
CA PRO A 43 10.30 1.02 4.09
C PRO A 43 9.08 0.14 3.73
N CYS A 44 8.33 0.53 2.71
CA CYS A 44 7.14 -0.18 2.25
C CYS A 44 7.30 -0.65 0.81
N THR A 45 6.70 -1.79 0.49
CA THR A 45 6.66 -2.33 -0.88
C THR A 45 5.22 -2.57 -1.30
N ALA A 46 4.88 -2.17 -2.52
CA ALA A 46 3.58 -2.49 -3.11
C ALA A 46 3.65 -3.84 -3.83
N LYS A 47 2.64 -4.70 -3.61
CA LYS A 47 2.51 -6.01 -4.25
C LYS A 47 1.07 -6.20 -4.73
N ILE A 48 0.90 -6.86 -5.87
CA ILE A 48 -0.42 -7.24 -6.37
C ILE A 48 -0.81 -8.57 -5.70
N VAL A 49 -1.89 -8.58 -4.94
CA VAL A 49 -2.35 -9.78 -4.21
C VAL A 49 -3.31 -10.62 -5.05
N LYS A 50 -4.13 -9.98 -5.90
CA LYS A 50 -5.13 -10.64 -6.77
C LYS A 50 -5.30 -9.85 -8.07
N GLY A 51 -5.70 -10.54 -9.16
CA GLY A 51 -6.08 -9.90 -10.41
C GLY A 51 -4.92 -9.48 -11.31
N ALA A 52 -3.74 -10.10 -11.14
CA ALA A 52 -2.60 -9.87 -12.01
C ALA A 52 -2.91 -10.23 -13.48
N GLU A 53 -3.84 -11.15 -13.71
CA GLU A 53 -4.32 -11.54 -15.05
C GLU A 53 -4.99 -10.42 -15.85
N HIS A 54 -5.55 -9.40 -15.18
CA HIS A 54 -6.24 -8.29 -15.82
C HIS A 54 -5.29 -7.13 -16.20
N LEU A 55 -4.01 -7.21 -15.84
CA LEU A 55 -3.03 -6.13 -15.99
C LEU A 55 -1.99 -6.42 -17.09
N LYS A 56 -2.41 -7.11 -18.16
CA LYS A 56 -1.52 -7.48 -19.28
C LYS A 56 -0.89 -6.23 -19.91
N GLY A 57 0.44 -6.14 -19.84
CA GLY A 57 1.25 -5.06 -20.43
C GLY A 57 1.61 -3.89 -19.51
N LEU A 58 1.13 -3.88 -18.26
CA LEU A 58 1.35 -2.77 -17.30
C LEU A 58 2.19 -3.15 -16.07
N VAL A 59 2.52 -4.43 -15.90
CA VAL A 59 3.25 -4.99 -14.75
C VAL A 59 4.61 -5.51 -15.18
#